data_AF-A0A2M7JEU9-F1
#
_entry.id   AF-A0A2M7JEU9-F1
#
_cell.length_a   1.000
_cell.length_b   1.000
_cell.length_c   1.000
_cell.angle_alpha   90.00
_cell.angle_beta   90.00
_cell.angle_gamma   90.00
#
_symmetry.space_group_name_H-M   'P 1'
#
loop_
_entity.id
_entity.type
_entity.pdbx_description
1 polymer ?
#
loop_
_entity_poly.entity_id
_entity_poly.type
_entity_poly.pdbx_seq_one_letter_code
_entity_poly.pdbx_strand_id
1 'polypeptide(L)'
;MTLLVGDVNDDGTVDIGDWPLFGFAWREGATVTHSNWLQYREGDFDHNRVVNGQDFIVLRNNFNKTQSGFGGLRAPSMPGMQPAQEATPLRAKAASTSGQINLSFDLSTLGGVDKNDLRVGNIIKLEITISDATDFMAGEVHLSFNPDVLEVIGSPTGNGGVMICSGEYPKGEVFTLINNADNQSGKIDYAVATMYPQTGDGGLFAIVPFRIKAYGATAMIGIAQEENKTTKFVEAPEIIEGKPVNLINPPLAEVKMEKTEVIVVIPMRYSNLDNTRVYPNPAAVGQTITFAQLTAGKEKAIKIYTISGELVAEFSSLLDNVLWTIPTDLASGIYLYLINDHAGSIKQGKIGIIK
;
A
#
# COMPACT_ATOMS: atom_id res chain seq x y z
N MET A 1 10.20 -33.98 3.96
CA MET A 1 10.72 -32.69 3.47
C MET A 1 10.37 -31.62 4.49
N THR A 2 11.19 -30.58 4.62
CA THR A 2 11.00 -29.46 5.56
C THR A 2 9.89 -28.55 5.04
N LEU A 3 8.64 -29.00 5.17
CA LEU A 3 7.44 -28.18 4.92
C LEU A 3 7.58 -26.90 5.75
N LEU A 4 7.69 -25.76 5.07
CA LEU A 4 7.31 -24.52 5.73
C LEU A 4 5.85 -24.70 6.14
N VAL A 5 5.59 -24.58 7.43
CA VAL A 5 4.23 -24.75 7.93
C VAL A 5 3.37 -23.67 7.28
N GLY A 6 2.38 -24.06 6.46
CA GLY A 6 1.57 -23.13 5.66
C GLY A 6 1.69 -23.28 4.13
N ASP A 7 2.71 -23.98 3.63
CA ASP A 7 2.94 -24.29 2.20
C ASP A 7 2.16 -25.57 1.83
N VAL A 8 0.88 -25.41 1.50
CA VAL A 8 -0.07 -26.53 1.24
C VAL A 8 0.10 -27.07 -0.16
N ASN A 9 0.45 -26.19 -1.11
CA ASN A 9 0.60 -26.57 -2.51
C ASN A 9 2.00 -27.18 -2.82
N ASP A 10 2.93 -27.16 -1.87
CA ASP A 10 4.31 -27.69 -1.93
C ASP A 10 5.13 -27.04 -3.06
N ASP A 11 4.93 -25.74 -3.28
CA ASP A 11 5.69 -24.97 -4.26
C ASP A 11 6.99 -24.36 -3.69
N GLY A 12 7.20 -24.51 -2.38
CA GLY A 12 8.39 -24.05 -1.65
C GLY A 12 8.25 -22.63 -1.09
N THR A 13 7.09 -22.00 -1.26
CA THR A 13 6.77 -20.66 -0.80
C THR A 13 5.40 -20.63 -0.11
N VAL A 14 5.29 -19.90 1.00
CA VAL A 14 3.98 -19.68 1.63
C VAL A 14 3.40 -18.40 1.07
N ASP A 15 2.39 -18.49 0.21
CA ASP A 15 1.81 -17.35 -0.49
C ASP A 15 0.30 -17.50 -0.75
N ILE A 16 -0.28 -16.62 -1.55
CA ILE A 16 -1.73 -16.60 -1.77
C ILE A 16 -2.24 -17.87 -2.49
N GLY A 17 -1.37 -18.64 -3.14
CA GLY A 17 -1.67 -19.91 -3.80
C GLY A 17 -2.00 -21.05 -2.82
N ASP A 18 -1.58 -20.95 -1.56
CA ASP A 18 -1.93 -21.93 -0.52
C ASP A 18 -3.38 -21.78 -0.03
N TRP A 19 -3.94 -20.59 -0.21
CA TRP A 19 -5.22 -20.23 0.37
C TRP A 19 -6.41 -21.08 -0.12
N PRO A 20 -6.61 -21.32 -1.43
CA PRO A 20 -7.79 -22.05 -1.89
C PRO A 20 -7.86 -23.47 -1.31
N LEU A 21 -6.70 -24.12 -1.12
CA LEU A 21 -6.59 -25.45 -0.52
C LEU A 21 -6.96 -25.42 0.96
N PHE A 22 -6.39 -24.48 1.71
CA PHE A 22 -6.72 -24.25 3.10
C PHE A 22 -8.20 -23.92 3.31
N GLY A 23 -8.72 -22.97 2.54
CA GLY A 23 -10.12 -22.54 2.60
C GLY A 23 -11.08 -23.67 2.25
N PHE A 24 -10.73 -24.54 1.31
CA PHE A 24 -11.53 -25.75 1.02
C PHE A 24 -11.59 -26.68 2.22
N ALA A 25 -10.45 -27.04 2.81
CA ALA A 25 -10.38 -27.92 3.98
C ALA A 25 -11.15 -27.34 5.19
N TRP A 26 -11.05 -26.03 5.42
CA TRP A 26 -11.80 -25.34 6.46
C TRP A 26 -13.31 -25.46 6.24
N ARG A 27 -13.81 -25.15 5.04
CA ARG A 27 -15.25 -25.16 4.73
C ARG A 27 -15.89 -26.53 4.94
N GLU A 28 -15.17 -27.60 4.63
CA GLU A 28 -15.62 -28.98 4.83
C GLU A 28 -15.62 -29.40 6.32
N GLY A 29 -15.14 -28.53 7.22
CA GLY A 29 -15.01 -28.86 8.64
C GLY A 29 -14.07 -30.05 8.83
N ALA A 30 -12.95 -30.05 8.10
CA ALA A 30 -12.03 -31.18 8.05
C ALA A 30 -11.51 -31.53 9.46
N THR A 31 -11.88 -32.73 9.90
CA THR A 31 -11.37 -33.38 11.12
C THR A 31 -10.93 -34.79 10.76
N VAL A 32 -10.22 -35.47 11.67
CA VAL A 32 -9.88 -36.90 11.51
C VAL A 32 -11.06 -37.84 11.27
N THR A 33 -12.29 -37.40 11.57
CA THR A 33 -13.52 -38.17 11.30
C THR A 33 -14.11 -37.93 9.91
N HIS A 34 -13.59 -36.94 9.18
CA HIS A 34 -14.02 -36.65 7.81
C HIS A 34 -13.55 -37.75 6.85
N SER A 35 -14.44 -38.22 5.97
CA SER A 35 -14.15 -39.31 5.03
C SER A 35 -12.95 -39.04 4.13
N ASN A 36 -12.74 -37.77 3.78
CA ASN A 36 -11.62 -37.29 2.97
C ASN A 36 -10.48 -36.66 3.80
N TRP A 37 -10.36 -36.93 5.11
CA TRP A 37 -9.34 -36.32 5.98
C TRP A 37 -7.92 -36.39 5.41
N LEU A 38 -7.53 -37.51 4.80
CA LEU A 38 -6.20 -37.68 4.21
C LEU A 38 -5.89 -36.66 3.10
N GLN A 39 -6.91 -36.08 2.47
CA GLN A 39 -6.76 -35.03 1.46
C GLN A 39 -6.68 -33.64 2.12
N TYR A 40 -7.37 -33.42 3.24
CA TYR A 40 -7.48 -32.12 3.91
C TYR A 40 -6.42 -31.86 4.97
N ARG A 41 -5.76 -32.90 5.47
CA ARG A 41 -4.76 -32.81 6.55
C ARG A 41 -3.60 -31.86 6.25
N GLU A 42 -3.33 -31.57 4.98
CA GLU A 42 -2.25 -30.64 4.60
C GLU A 42 -2.59 -29.19 5.01
N GLY A 43 -3.86 -28.88 5.29
CA GLY A 43 -4.28 -27.60 5.90
C GLY A 43 -4.28 -27.60 7.44
N ASP A 44 -3.96 -28.72 8.11
CA ASP A 44 -3.82 -28.84 9.57
C ASP A 44 -2.35 -28.55 9.96
N PHE A 45 -2.02 -27.27 9.91
CA PHE A 45 -0.68 -26.73 10.10
C PHE A 45 -0.18 -26.85 11.53
N ASP A 46 -1.06 -26.70 12.51
CA ASP A 46 -0.70 -26.82 13.92
C ASP A 46 -0.76 -28.27 14.45
N HIS A 47 -1.18 -29.21 13.58
CA HIS A 47 -1.28 -30.65 13.81
C HIS A 47 -2.24 -31.02 14.96
N ASN A 48 -3.27 -30.19 15.18
CA ASN A 48 -4.28 -30.42 16.21
C ASN A 48 -5.39 -31.40 15.77
N ARG A 49 -5.32 -31.92 14.52
CA ARG A 49 -6.29 -32.85 13.89
C ARG A 49 -7.60 -32.21 13.43
N VAL A 50 -7.63 -30.89 13.30
CA VAL A 50 -8.79 -30.09 12.88
C VAL A 50 -8.30 -28.85 12.11
N VAL A 51 -8.78 -28.64 10.89
CA VAL A 51 -8.47 -27.41 10.14
C VAL A 51 -9.36 -26.27 10.62
N ASN A 52 -8.80 -25.27 11.29
CA ASN A 52 -9.53 -24.16 11.89
C ASN A 52 -8.70 -22.86 12.03
N GLY A 53 -9.20 -21.90 12.83
CA GLY A 53 -8.58 -20.57 13.01
C GLY A 53 -7.15 -20.59 13.51
N GLN A 54 -6.75 -21.64 14.22
CA GLN A 54 -5.39 -21.79 14.68
C GLN A 54 -4.42 -22.04 13.53
N ASP A 55 -4.83 -22.82 12.52
CA ASP A 55 -4.10 -23.05 11.28
C ASP A 55 -3.99 -21.76 10.47
N PHE A 56 -5.08 -20.98 10.38
CA PHE A 56 -5.03 -19.67 9.72
C PHE A 56 -3.95 -18.75 10.33
N ILE A 57 -3.83 -18.73 11.66
CA ILE A 57 -2.80 -17.93 12.34
C ILE A 57 -1.40 -18.40 11.92
N VAL A 58 -1.20 -19.70 11.77
CA VAL A 58 0.10 -20.26 11.35
C VAL A 58 0.43 -19.88 9.91
N LEU A 59 -0.51 -20.08 8.97
CA LEU A 59 -0.34 -19.69 7.57
C LEU A 59 -0.02 -18.19 7.47
N ARG A 60 -0.81 -17.35 8.15
CA ARG A 60 -0.61 -15.90 8.16
C ARG A 60 0.77 -15.50 8.69
N ASN A 61 1.23 -16.11 9.77
CA ASN A 61 2.54 -15.79 10.35
C ASN A 61 3.73 -16.24 9.49
N ASN A 62 3.48 -17.16 8.55
CA ASN A 62 4.48 -17.67 7.62
C ASN A 62 4.35 -17.13 6.19
N PHE A 63 3.34 -16.31 5.91
CA PHE A 63 3.13 -15.67 4.61
C PHE A 63 4.39 -14.93 4.11
N ASN A 64 4.68 -15.05 2.81
CA ASN A 64 5.89 -14.58 2.11
C ASN A 64 7.22 -15.20 2.57
N LYS A 65 7.21 -16.30 3.33
CA LYS A 65 8.44 -17.04 3.65
C LYS A 65 8.72 -18.07 2.57
N THR A 66 9.99 -18.19 2.19
CA THR A 66 10.48 -19.19 1.22
C THR A 66 11.47 -20.14 1.89
N GLN A 67 11.50 -21.39 1.43
CA GLN A 67 12.46 -22.35 1.96
C GLN A 67 13.88 -21.92 1.55
N SER A 68 14.71 -21.52 2.52
CA SER A 68 16.12 -21.20 2.25
C SER A 68 16.89 -22.50 1.96
N GLY A 69 17.51 -22.58 0.78
CA GLY A 69 18.13 -23.79 0.20
C GLY A 69 19.37 -24.38 0.92
N PHE A 70 19.48 -24.28 2.24
CA PHE A 70 20.55 -24.90 3.02
C PHE A 70 20.02 -25.60 4.28
N GLY A 71 19.84 -26.92 4.18
CA GLY A 71 20.06 -27.88 5.28
C GLY A 71 19.47 -27.58 6.66
N GLY A 72 18.25 -27.03 6.74
CA GLY A 72 17.58 -26.70 8.00
C GLY A 72 17.28 -27.95 8.84
N LEU A 73 17.87 -27.99 10.04
CA LEU A 73 17.57 -28.91 11.12
C LEU A 73 16.07 -29.21 11.20
N ARG A 74 15.72 -30.50 11.22
CA ARG A 74 14.34 -30.96 11.50
C ARG A 74 13.85 -30.24 12.75
N ALA A 75 12.63 -29.68 12.71
CA ALA A 75 11.92 -29.36 13.93
C ALA A 75 11.98 -30.59 14.85
N PRO A 76 12.32 -30.45 16.15
CA PRO A 76 12.38 -31.60 17.04
C PRO A 76 11.05 -32.34 16.95
N SER A 77 11.13 -33.59 16.56
CA SER A 77 9.99 -34.49 16.59
C SER A 77 9.47 -34.50 18.02
N MET A 78 8.21 -34.08 18.22
CA MET A 78 7.55 -34.31 19.49
C MET A 78 7.61 -35.83 19.79
N PRO A 79 8.10 -36.27 20.97
CA PRO A 79 8.21 -37.69 21.27
C PRO A 79 6.81 -38.34 21.25
N GLY A 80 6.56 -39.21 20.27
CA GLY A 80 5.33 -40.02 20.22
C GLY A 80 4.64 -40.16 18.85
N MET A 81 5.04 -39.43 17.81
CA MET A 81 4.47 -39.63 16.46
C MET A 81 5.38 -40.48 15.57
N GLN A 82 4.84 -41.60 15.12
CA GLN A 82 5.43 -42.46 14.10
C GLN A 82 5.42 -41.70 12.74
N PRO A 83 6.52 -41.68 11.98
CA PRO A 83 6.61 -40.91 10.74
C PRO A 83 5.58 -41.44 9.72
N ALA A 84 4.71 -40.56 9.25
CA ALA A 84 3.76 -40.87 8.19
C ALA A 84 4.51 -41.21 6.90
N GLN A 85 4.08 -42.32 6.29
CA GLN A 85 4.61 -42.91 5.07
C GLN A 85 4.60 -41.91 3.91
N GLU A 86 5.76 -41.75 3.27
CA GLU A 86 6.04 -40.80 2.18
C GLU A 86 5.06 -40.98 1.01
N ALA A 87 4.28 -39.93 0.70
CA ALA A 87 3.53 -39.85 -0.54
C ALA A 87 4.45 -39.28 -1.64
N THR A 88 4.60 -40.01 -2.74
CA THR A 88 5.38 -39.61 -3.92
C THR A 88 4.62 -38.51 -4.70
N PRO A 89 5.19 -37.32 -4.98
CA PRO A 89 4.46 -36.28 -5.70
C PRO A 89 4.43 -36.53 -7.22
N LEU A 90 3.23 -36.48 -7.80
CA LEU A 90 2.97 -36.48 -9.24
C LEU A 90 3.16 -35.05 -9.78
N ARG A 91 4.29 -34.81 -10.47
CA ARG A 91 4.52 -33.58 -11.26
C ARG A 91 3.72 -33.63 -12.56
N ALA A 92 2.83 -32.66 -12.74
CA ALA A 92 2.49 -32.13 -14.06
C ALA A 92 2.05 -30.67 -13.93
N LYS A 93 2.69 -29.81 -14.73
CA LYS A 93 2.41 -28.39 -14.88
C LYS A 93 1.27 -28.25 -15.88
N ALA A 94 0.17 -27.60 -15.54
CA ALA A 94 -0.85 -27.22 -16.50
C ALA A 94 -1.14 -25.72 -16.37
N ALA A 95 -0.97 -25.03 -17.50
CA ALA A 95 -1.39 -23.66 -17.69
C ALA A 95 -2.91 -23.64 -17.94
N SER A 96 -3.59 -22.71 -17.30
CA SER A 96 -4.96 -22.31 -17.61
C SER A 96 -4.99 -20.79 -17.68
N THR A 97 -5.48 -20.29 -18.81
CA THR A 97 -5.75 -18.89 -19.11
C THR A 97 -7.18 -18.58 -18.65
N SER A 98 -7.37 -17.89 -17.52
CA SER A 98 -8.67 -17.35 -17.11
C SER A 98 -8.57 -15.91 -16.58
N GLY A 99 -9.66 -15.16 -16.80
CA GLY A 99 -10.05 -13.94 -16.10
C GLY A 99 -9.11 -12.72 -16.17
N GLN A 100 -9.40 -11.75 -17.04
CA GLN A 100 -8.76 -10.43 -16.97
C GLN A 100 -9.18 -9.68 -15.70
N ILE A 101 -8.42 -9.84 -14.62
CA ILE A 101 -8.51 -8.92 -13.47
C ILE A 101 -7.94 -7.59 -13.92
N ASN A 102 -8.82 -6.67 -14.30
CA ASN A 102 -8.42 -5.33 -14.69
C ASN A 102 -8.20 -4.48 -13.43
N LEU A 103 -6.94 -4.36 -13.02
CA LEU A 103 -6.52 -3.37 -12.05
C LEU A 103 -6.53 -2.00 -12.72
N SER A 104 -7.59 -1.23 -12.47
CA SER A 104 -7.58 0.19 -12.80
C SER A 104 -7.05 0.97 -11.61
N PHE A 105 -6.24 1.99 -11.91
CA PHE A 105 -5.74 2.92 -10.94
C PHE A 105 -6.40 4.26 -11.21
N ASP A 106 -7.37 4.61 -10.38
CA ASP A 106 -7.99 5.92 -10.48
C ASP A 106 -7.35 6.89 -9.48
N LEU A 107 -6.69 7.92 -10.02
CA LEU A 107 -6.22 9.09 -9.28
C LEU A 107 -7.21 10.26 -9.34
N SER A 108 -8.35 10.08 -10.00
CA SER A 108 -9.38 11.09 -10.20
C SER A 108 -10.31 11.25 -9.00
N THR A 109 -10.30 10.30 -8.04
CA THR A 109 -10.97 10.44 -6.74
C THR A 109 -10.15 11.30 -5.76
N LEU A 110 -9.63 12.40 -6.28
CA LEU A 110 -9.25 13.57 -5.51
C LEU A 110 -10.53 14.09 -4.84
N GLY A 111 -10.81 13.66 -3.61
CA GLY A 111 -11.89 14.22 -2.82
C GLY A 111 -11.74 15.73 -2.67
N GLY A 112 -12.29 16.50 -3.61
CA GLY A 112 -12.29 17.97 -3.63
C GLY A 112 -11.00 18.65 -4.13
N VAL A 113 -10.04 17.95 -4.76
CA VAL A 113 -8.80 18.59 -5.29
C VAL A 113 -8.77 18.49 -6.81
N ASP A 114 -8.49 19.58 -7.52
CA ASP A 114 -8.29 19.55 -8.97
C ASP A 114 -6.96 18.85 -9.29
N LYS A 115 -6.90 17.96 -10.28
CA LYS A 115 -5.64 17.36 -10.76
C LYS A 115 -4.64 18.41 -11.26
N ASN A 116 -5.15 19.58 -11.65
CA ASN A 116 -4.34 20.75 -11.99
C ASN A 116 -4.02 21.63 -10.77
N ASP A 117 -4.52 21.29 -9.57
CA ASP A 117 -4.25 21.94 -8.27
C ASP A 117 -3.52 21.03 -7.25
N LEU A 118 -2.73 20.05 -7.70
CA LEU A 118 -1.91 19.24 -6.78
C LEU A 118 -0.86 20.09 -6.04
N ARG A 119 -0.82 19.93 -4.71
CA ARG A 119 0.09 20.61 -3.78
C ARG A 119 0.70 19.63 -2.77
N VAL A 120 1.86 20.00 -2.23
CA VAL A 120 2.43 19.30 -1.07
C VAL A 120 1.43 19.33 0.08
N GLY A 121 1.27 18.18 0.74
CA GLY A 121 0.27 17.96 1.78
C GLY A 121 -1.10 17.55 1.26
N ASN A 122 -1.42 17.70 -0.03
CA ASN A 122 -2.65 17.11 -0.58
C ASN A 122 -2.58 15.58 -0.51
N ILE A 123 -3.75 14.98 -0.29
CA ILE A 123 -3.91 13.53 -0.29
C ILE A 123 -4.55 13.13 -1.61
N ILE A 124 -3.87 12.28 -2.36
CA ILE A 124 -4.38 11.61 -3.56
C ILE A 124 -4.70 10.16 -3.19
N LYS A 125 -5.64 9.52 -3.87
CA LYS A 125 -5.98 8.12 -3.63
C LYS A 125 -5.60 7.29 -4.85
N LEU A 126 -5.08 6.11 -4.58
CA LEU A 126 -4.97 5.04 -5.55
C LEU A 126 -6.04 4.02 -5.22
N GLU A 127 -7.04 3.91 -6.08
CA GLU A 127 -8.03 2.84 -6.00
C GLU A 127 -7.54 1.64 -6.80
N ILE A 128 -7.65 0.46 -6.21
CA ILE A 128 -7.31 -0.82 -6.84
C ILE A 128 -8.63 -1.56 -7.02
N THR A 129 -9.03 -1.80 -8.26
CA THR A 129 -10.30 -2.46 -8.59
C THR A 129 -10.08 -3.84 -9.17
N ILE A 130 -10.99 -4.77 -8.89
CA ILE A 130 -11.10 -6.05 -9.57
C ILE A 130 -12.36 -5.99 -10.45
N SER A 131 -12.29 -6.49 -11.68
CA SER A 131 -13.45 -6.66 -12.57
C SER A 131 -13.57 -8.11 -13.03
N ASP A 132 -14.77 -8.51 -13.45
CA ASP A 132 -15.04 -9.79 -14.11
C ASP A 132 -14.50 -11.01 -13.34
N ALA A 133 -14.62 -10.96 -12.01
CA ALA A 133 -14.12 -11.98 -11.11
C ALA A 133 -14.88 -13.29 -11.33
N THR A 134 -14.14 -14.37 -11.57
CA THR A 134 -14.68 -15.73 -11.65
C THR A 134 -14.02 -16.56 -10.57
N ASP A 135 -14.83 -17.11 -9.67
CA ASP A 135 -14.42 -17.95 -8.56
C ASP A 135 -13.26 -17.39 -7.74
N PHE A 136 -13.18 -16.06 -7.61
CA PHE A 136 -12.15 -15.36 -6.85
C PHE A 136 -12.13 -15.85 -5.41
N MET A 137 -10.99 -16.35 -4.95
CA MET A 137 -10.81 -16.75 -3.56
C MET A 137 -9.86 -15.85 -2.81
N ALA A 138 -8.80 -15.39 -3.48
CA ALA A 138 -7.70 -14.74 -2.81
C ALA A 138 -6.93 -13.81 -3.75
N GLY A 139 -6.34 -12.76 -3.19
CA GLY A 139 -5.59 -11.78 -3.96
C GLY A 139 -4.46 -11.15 -3.17
N GLU A 140 -3.32 -10.96 -3.82
CA GLU A 140 -2.19 -10.22 -3.29
C GLU A 140 -1.70 -9.17 -4.29
N VAL A 141 -1.37 -8.00 -3.76
CA VAL A 141 -0.77 -6.90 -4.51
C VAL A 141 0.50 -6.46 -3.80
N HIS A 142 1.58 -6.41 -4.59
CA HIS A 142 2.85 -5.82 -4.18
C HIS A 142 3.07 -4.57 -5.01
N LEU A 143 3.11 -3.41 -4.34
CA LEU A 143 3.31 -2.13 -5.00
C LEU A 143 4.63 -1.50 -4.59
N SER A 144 5.18 -0.73 -5.51
CA SER A 144 6.30 0.19 -5.26
C SER A 144 5.87 1.61 -5.58
N PHE A 145 6.34 2.56 -4.80
CA PHE A 145 6.15 3.99 -5.01
C PHE A 145 7.45 4.74 -4.73
N ASN A 146 7.55 5.98 -5.20
CA ASN A 146 8.68 6.85 -4.87
C ASN A 146 8.47 7.50 -3.48
N PRO A 147 9.19 7.08 -2.43
CA PRO A 147 8.99 7.59 -1.08
C PRO A 147 9.45 9.05 -0.93
N ASP A 148 10.30 9.59 -1.81
CA ASP A 148 10.70 10.99 -1.76
C ASP A 148 9.57 11.94 -2.20
N VAL A 149 8.62 11.42 -2.99
CA VAL A 149 7.54 12.20 -3.60
C VAL A 149 6.19 11.94 -2.95
N LEU A 150 5.94 10.71 -2.50
CA LEU A 150 4.68 10.29 -1.89
C LEU A 150 4.90 9.63 -0.52
N GLU A 151 3.93 9.78 0.36
CA GLU A 151 3.85 9.12 1.66
C GLU A 151 2.49 8.43 1.80
N VAL A 152 2.47 7.12 2.05
CA VAL A 152 1.22 6.42 2.38
C VAL A 152 0.72 6.92 3.73
N ILE A 153 -0.55 7.33 3.77
CA ILE A 153 -1.24 7.69 5.01
C ILE A 153 -1.92 6.45 5.57
N GLY A 154 -1.45 5.99 6.73
CA GLY A 154 -1.99 4.79 7.35
C GLY A 154 -3.49 4.88 7.62
N SER A 155 -4.18 3.75 7.53
CA SER A 155 -5.56 3.60 7.95
C SER A 155 -5.70 3.92 9.44
N PRO A 156 -6.76 4.66 9.86
CA PRO A 156 -6.98 5.02 11.26
C PRO A 156 -7.26 3.81 12.18
N THR A 157 -7.51 2.63 11.61
CA THR A 157 -7.80 1.38 12.34
C THR A 157 -6.59 0.47 12.55
N GLY A 158 -5.39 0.89 12.13
CA GLY A 158 -4.18 0.08 12.25
C GLY A 158 -3.67 -0.06 13.69
N ASN A 159 -3.42 -1.29 14.15
CA ASN A 159 -2.86 -1.60 15.47
C ASN A 159 -1.32 -1.40 15.53
N GLY A 160 -0.81 -0.34 14.91
CA GLY A 160 0.63 -0.08 14.72
C GLY A 160 1.12 -0.41 13.30
N GLY A 161 2.10 0.35 12.82
CA GLY A 161 2.55 0.31 11.42
C GLY A 161 1.65 1.14 10.48
N VAL A 162 2.08 1.32 9.22
CA VAL A 162 1.28 2.01 8.19
C VAL A 162 0.54 0.93 7.41
N MET A 163 -0.79 1.01 7.37
CA MET A 163 -1.66 0.06 6.68
C MET A 163 -2.49 0.79 5.63
N ILE A 164 -2.80 0.14 4.51
CA ILE A 164 -3.73 0.71 3.52
C ILE A 164 -5.19 0.40 3.89
N CYS A 165 -6.13 1.09 3.28
CA CYS A 165 -7.55 0.85 3.49
C CYS A 165 -8.03 -0.34 2.64
N SER A 166 -8.78 -1.25 3.23
CA SER A 166 -9.50 -2.29 2.48
C SER A 166 -10.61 -1.67 1.62
N GLY A 167 -10.89 -2.29 0.48
CA GLY A 167 -12.04 -1.94 -0.34
C GLY A 167 -13.32 -2.68 0.09
N GLU A 168 -14.36 -2.58 -0.74
CA GLU A 168 -15.66 -3.25 -0.55
C GLU A 168 -15.71 -4.66 -1.15
N TYR A 169 -14.71 -5.00 -1.97
CA TYR A 169 -14.50 -6.30 -2.58
C TYR A 169 -13.18 -6.91 -2.06
N PRO A 170 -13.11 -8.21 -1.78
CA PRO A 170 -14.20 -9.19 -1.82
C PRO A 170 -15.26 -8.95 -0.73
N LYS A 171 -16.45 -9.54 -0.88
CA LYS A 171 -17.59 -9.36 0.03
C LYS A 171 -17.57 -10.36 1.19
N GLY A 172 -18.32 -10.09 2.26
CA GLY A 172 -18.52 -11.04 3.37
C GLY A 172 -17.34 -11.10 4.34
N GLU A 173 -17.01 -12.30 4.81
CA GLU A 173 -15.89 -12.50 5.73
C GLU A 173 -14.57 -12.55 4.95
N VAL A 174 -13.71 -11.57 5.22
CA VAL A 174 -12.43 -11.36 4.55
C VAL A 174 -11.28 -11.51 5.55
N PHE A 175 -10.32 -12.35 5.19
CA PHE A 175 -9.14 -12.66 5.99
C PHE A 175 -7.95 -11.87 5.46
N THR A 176 -7.40 -10.98 6.28
CA THR A 176 -6.17 -10.26 5.93
C THR A 176 -4.94 -11.09 6.28
N LEU A 177 -4.16 -11.43 5.26
CA LEU A 177 -2.90 -12.17 5.39
C LEU A 177 -1.76 -11.19 5.68
N ILE A 178 -1.61 -10.18 4.83
CA ILE A 178 -0.65 -9.08 5.00
C ILE A 178 -1.31 -7.75 4.64
N ASN A 179 -0.97 -6.70 5.37
CA ASN A 179 -1.30 -5.32 5.05
C ASN A 179 -0.24 -4.44 5.69
N ASN A 180 0.76 -4.07 4.90
CA ASN A 180 1.88 -3.28 5.35
C ASN A 180 2.30 -2.30 4.26
N ALA A 181 2.50 -1.05 4.63
CA ALA A 181 3.12 -0.04 3.81
C ALA A 181 4.38 0.47 4.52
N ASP A 182 5.46 0.61 3.76
CA ASP A 182 6.73 1.14 4.24
C ASP A 182 7.09 2.42 3.47
N ASN A 183 6.96 3.55 4.17
CA ASN A 183 7.29 4.88 3.65
C ASN A 183 8.79 5.15 3.54
N GLN A 184 9.65 4.28 4.06
CA GLN A 184 11.10 4.38 3.89
C GLN A 184 11.54 3.66 2.62
N SER A 185 11.12 2.41 2.42
CA SER A 185 11.48 1.63 1.23
C SER A 185 10.58 1.90 0.01
N GLY A 186 9.44 2.55 0.20
CA GLY A 186 8.49 2.82 -0.88
C GLY A 186 7.73 1.57 -1.31
N LYS A 187 7.37 0.69 -0.37
CA LYS A 187 6.76 -0.62 -0.65
C LYS A 187 5.43 -0.80 0.03
N ILE A 188 4.53 -1.52 -0.61
CA ILE A 188 3.22 -1.91 -0.05
C ILE A 188 3.01 -3.38 -0.35
N ASP A 189 2.71 -4.16 0.68
CA ASP A 189 2.30 -5.56 0.58
C ASP A 189 0.89 -5.68 1.16
N TYR A 190 -0.08 -6.08 0.33
CA TYR A 190 -1.47 -6.28 0.74
C TYR A 190 -2.00 -7.58 0.16
N ALA A 191 -2.43 -8.49 1.03
CA ALA A 191 -3.08 -9.72 0.61
C ALA A 191 -4.29 -10.02 1.49
N VAL A 192 -5.38 -10.38 0.82
CA VAL A 192 -6.64 -10.78 1.46
C VAL A 192 -7.20 -11.99 0.78
N ALA A 193 -8.01 -12.73 1.53
CA ALA A 193 -8.62 -13.94 1.03
C ALA A 193 -9.99 -14.19 1.66
N THR A 194 -10.78 -15.05 1.02
CA THR A 194 -12.13 -15.39 1.44
C THR A 194 -12.30 -16.89 1.56
N MET A 195 -13.16 -17.30 2.48
CA MET A 195 -13.43 -18.73 2.64
C MET A 195 -14.28 -19.28 1.50
N TYR A 196 -15.09 -18.47 0.80
CA TYR A 196 -15.98 -18.94 -0.26
C TYR A 196 -15.65 -18.25 -1.59
N PRO A 197 -15.60 -18.99 -2.72
CA PRO A 197 -15.37 -18.40 -4.04
C PRO A 197 -16.38 -17.30 -4.38
N GLN A 198 -15.92 -16.24 -5.04
CA GLN A 198 -16.76 -15.11 -5.45
C GLN A 198 -16.73 -14.92 -6.96
N THR A 199 -17.93 -14.90 -7.54
CA THR A 199 -18.13 -14.69 -8.98
C THR A 199 -19.04 -13.50 -9.21
N GLY A 200 -18.67 -12.61 -10.14
CA GLY A 200 -19.44 -11.44 -10.53
C GLY A 200 -18.57 -10.29 -11.04
N ASP A 201 -19.14 -9.08 -11.09
CA ASP A 201 -18.51 -7.90 -11.69
C ASP A 201 -17.28 -7.37 -10.94
N GLY A 202 -16.92 -7.95 -9.79
CA GLY A 202 -15.83 -7.48 -8.94
C GLY A 202 -16.19 -6.25 -8.08
N GLY A 203 -15.22 -5.36 -7.87
CA GLY A 203 -15.36 -4.14 -7.08
C GLY A 203 -14.04 -3.55 -6.58
N LEU A 204 -14.13 -2.59 -5.67
CA LEU A 204 -12.97 -1.94 -5.07
C LEU A 204 -12.24 -2.91 -4.12
N PHE A 205 -11.00 -3.26 -4.43
CA PHE A 205 -10.17 -4.20 -3.67
C PHE A 205 -9.42 -3.53 -2.52
N ALA A 206 -8.81 -2.38 -2.79
CA ALA A 206 -8.09 -1.60 -1.79
C ALA A 206 -7.99 -0.12 -2.18
N ILE A 207 -7.74 0.73 -1.19
CA ILE A 207 -7.49 2.16 -1.38
C ILE A 207 -6.17 2.52 -0.69
N VAL A 208 -5.26 3.12 -1.45
CA VAL A 208 -3.99 3.65 -0.92
C VAL A 208 -4.04 5.18 -0.94
N PRO A 209 -4.23 5.84 0.22
CA PRO A 209 -4.11 7.28 0.30
C PRO A 209 -2.64 7.69 0.37
N PHE A 210 -2.21 8.54 -0.57
CA PHE A 210 -0.87 9.11 -0.62
C PHE A 210 -0.90 10.61 -0.33
N ARG A 211 -0.11 11.07 0.64
CA ARG A 211 0.21 12.49 0.80
C ARG A 211 1.37 12.86 -0.10
N ILE A 212 1.24 13.97 -0.81
CA ILE A 212 2.31 14.54 -1.65
C ILE A 212 3.38 15.20 -0.76
N LYS A 213 4.65 14.83 -0.98
CA LYS A 213 5.82 15.37 -0.26
C LYS A 213 6.65 16.36 -1.07
N ALA A 214 6.65 16.27 -2.40
CA ALA A 214 7.49 17.09 -3.25
C ALA A 214 6.76 17.61 -4.50
N TYR A 215 7.12 18.81 -4.95
CA TYR A 215 6.71 19.38 -6.24
C TYR A 215 7.75 19.10 -7.32
N GLY A 216 7.37 19.24 -8.59
CA GLY A 216 8.28 19.15 -9.73
C GLY A 216 8.85 17.75 -9.95
N ALA A 217 8.19 16.74 -9.40
CA ALA A 217 8.62 15.36 -9.44
C ALA A 217 7.57 14.49 -10.12
N THR A 218 8.04 13.41 -10.72
CA THR A 218 7.19 12.35 -11.22
C THR A 218 7.13 11.27 -10.17
N ALA A 219 5.96 11.06 -9.57
CA ALA A 219 5.72 9.88 -8.78
C ALA A 219 5.39 8.72 -9.73
N MET A 220 6.11 7.61 -9.57
CA MET A 220 5.72 6.35 -10.17
C MET A 220 5.14 5.47 -9.08
N ILE A 221 4.00 4.87 -9.37
CA ILE A 221 3.41 3.83 -8.55
C ILE A 221 3.21 2.63 -9.47
N GLY A 222 3.65 1.45 -9.08
CA GLY A 222 3.49 0.28 -9.93
C GLY A 222 3.70 -1.01 -9.21
N ILE A 223 3.41 -2.11 -9.90
CA ILE A 223 3.64 -3.45 -9.37
C ILE A 223 5.13 -3.63 -9.08
N ALA A 224 5.46 -3.96 -7.83
CA ALA A 224 6.82 -4.25 -7.42
C ALA A 224 7.32 -5.52 -8.10
N GLN A 225 8.57 -5.52 -8.55
CA GLN A 225 9.25 -6.71 -9.02
C GLN A 225 10.31 -7.13 -8.01
N GLU A 226 9.99 -8.16 -7.23
CA GLU A 226 10.87 -8.77 -6.24
C GLU A 226 10.91 -10.28 -6.47
N GLU A 227 12.06 -10.90 -6.20
CA GLU A 227 12.16 -12.37 -6.23
C GLU A 227 11.19 -12.96 -5.18
N ASN A 228 10.34 -13.90 -5.62
CA ASN A 228 9.34 -14.59 -4.80
C ASN A 228 8.18 -13.71 -4.26
N LYS A 229 7.95 -12.54 -4.84
CA LYS A 229 6.72 -11.77 -4.61
C LYS A 229 6.14 -11.35 -5.94
N THR A 230 4.98 -11.87 -6.28
CA THR A 230 4.29 -11.54 -7.52
C THR A 230 2.91 -11.07 -7.19
N THR A 231 2.47 -9.94 -7.75
CA THR A 231 1.04 -9.59 -7.69
C THR A 231 0.27 -10.68 -8.43
N LYS A 232 -0.56 -11.40 -7.68
CA LYS A 232 -1.37 -12.51 -8.21
C LYS A 232 -2.71 -12.61 -7.51
N PHE A 233 -3.63 -13.21 -8.26
CA PHE A 233 -4.96 -13.52 -7.80
C PHE A 233 -5.25 -14.97 -8.12
N VAL A 234 -6.00 -15.60 -7.24
CA VAL A 234 -6.19 -17.04 -7.25
C VAL A 234 -7.67 -17.36 -7.23
N GLU A 235 -8.07 -18.16 -8.21
CA GLU A 235 -9.41 -18.71 -8.35
C GLU A 235 -9.55 -19.99 -7.52
N ALA A 236 -10.79 -20.39 -7.26
CA ALA A 236 -11.06 -21.67 -6.64
C ALA A 236 -10.60 -22.82 -7.56
N PRO A 237 -10.13 -23.95 -6.99
CA PRO A 237 -9.87 -25.14 -7.80
C PRO A 237 -11.17 -25.63 -8.45
N GLU A 238 -11.13 -26.01 -9.72
CA GLU A 238 -12.27 -26.62 -10.41
C GLU A 238 -12.77 -27.84 -9.62
N ILE A 239 -13.99 -27.76 -9.11
CA ILE A 239 -14.70 -28.95 -8.63
C ILE A 239 -15.20 -29.68 -9.87
N ILE A 240 -14.55 -30.77 -10.25
CA ILE A 240 -15.19 -31.73 -11.15
C ILE A 240 -16.29 -32.38 -10.33
N GLU A 241 -17.54 -31.97 -10.59
CA GLU A 241 -18.75 -32.46 -9.91
C GLU A 241 -18.68 -33.98 -9.69
N GLY A 242 -18.67 -34.40 -8.42
CA GLY A 242 -18.60 -35.82 -8.03
C GLY A 242 -17.21 -36.46 -7.94
N LYS A 243 -16.11 -35.70 -8.07
CA LYS A 243 -14.74 -36.19 -7.82
C LYS A 243 -14.02 -35.36 -6.74
N PRO A 244 -13.25 -35.99 -5.84
CA PRO A 244 -12.40 -35.24 -4.93
C PRO A 244 -11.39 -34.39 -5.72
N VAL A 245 -11.25 -33.11 -5.36
CA VAL A 245 -10.19 -32.24 -5.88
C VAL A 245 -8.85 -32.88 -5.51
N ASN A 246 -7.94 -33.02 -6.48
CA ASN A 246 -6.57 -33.37 -6.13
C ASN A 246 -5.93 -32.15 -5.48
N LEU A 247 -5.96 -32.13 -4.15
CA LEU A 247 -5.38 -31.05 -3.34
C LEU A 247 -3.84 -31.06 -3.37
N ILE A 248 -3.24 -32.14 -3.89
CA ILE A 248 -1.81 -32.23 -4.12
C ILE A 248 -1.54 -31.65 -5.52
N ASN A 249 -1.03 -30.42 -5.57
CA ASN A 249 -0.69 -29.68 -6.79
C ASN A 249 -1.90 -29.44 -7.72
N PRO A 250 -2.98 -28.79 -7.24
CA PRO A 250 -4.08 -28.37 -8.10
C PRO A 250 -3.58 -27.44 -9.22
N PRO A 251 -4.13 -27.52 -10.44
CA PRO A 251 -3.94 -26.46 -11.42
C PRO A 251 -4.76 -25.24 -10.97
N LEU A 252 -4.20 -24.44 -10.06
CA LEU A 252 -4.78 -23.15 -9.72
C LEU A 252 -4.55 -22.21 -10.89
N ALA A 253 -5.63 -21.61 -11.37
CA ALA A 253 -5.52 -20.50 -12.29
C ALA A 253 -4.98 -19.30 -11.50
N GLU A 254 -3.68 -19.03 -11.69
CA GLU A 254 -3.04 -17.82 -11.18
C GLU A 254 -3.04 -16.75 -12.27
N VAL A 255 -3.65 -15.62 -11.97
CA VAL A 255 -3.52 -14.43 -12.81
C VAL A 255 -2.33 -13.62 -12.32
N LYS A 256 -1.17 -13.80 -12.97
CA LYS A 256 0.01 -12.97 -12.72
C LYS A 256 -0.12 -11.68 -13.51
N MET A 257 -0.03 -10.55 -12.81
CA MET A 257 -0.16 -9.26 -13.45
C MET A 257 1.14 -8.87 -14.16
N GLU A 258 1.04 -8.47 -15.42
CA GLU A 258 2.14 -7.84 -16.13
C GLU A 258 2.47 -6.48 -15.52
N LYS A 259 3.69 -6.00 -15.78
CA LYS A 259 4.19 -4.73 -15.26
C LYS A 259 3.21 -3.60 -15.62
N THR A 260 2.57 -3.05 -14.60
CA THR A 260 1.69 -1.89 -14.71
C THR A 260 2.24 -0.77 -13.84
N GLU A 261 2.45 0.40 -14.44
CA GLU A 261 2.93 1.61 -13.78
C GLU A 261 1.97 2.77 -14.05
N VAL A 262 1.73 3.54 -13.00
CA VAL A 262 0.97 4.78 -13.01
C VAL A 262 1.94 5.92 -12.77
N ILE A 263 1.89 6.90 -13.66
CA ILE A 263 2.75 8.05 -13.64
C ILE A 263 1.93 9.26 -13.20
N VAL A 264 2.32 9.86 -12.09
CA VAL A 264 1.73 11.09 -11.56
C VAL A 264 2.76 12.20 -11.66
N VAL A 265 2.51 13.17 -12.54
CA VAL A 265 3.36 14.36 -12.65
C VAL A 265 2.86 15.39 -11.64
N ILE A 266 3.68 15.70 -10.63
CA ILE A 266 3.38 16.75 -9.67
C ILE A 266 4.00 18.04 -10.20
N PRO A 267 3.20 18.97 -10.75
CA PRO A 267 3.76 20.14 -11.41
C PRO A 267 4.48 21.05 -10.41
N MET A 268 5.53 21.71 -10.88
CA MET A 268 6.04 22.91 -10.21
C MET A 268 4.93 23.96 -10.22
N ARG A 269 4.58 24.51 -9.05
CA ARG A 269 3.68 25.67 -8.98
C ARG A 269 4.48 26.95 -8.92
N TYR A 270 4.13 27.87 -9.82
CA TYR A 270 4.78 29.16 -10.03
C TYR A 270 6.26 28.98 -10.38
N SER A 271 6.63 29.21 -11.63
CA SER A 271 8.02 29.08 -12.08
C SER A 271 8.93 30.19 -11.56
N ASN A 272 8.35 31.29 -11.08
CA ASN A 272 9.02 32.46 -10.53
C ASN A 272 8.15 33.15 -9.45
N LEU A 273 8.63 34.25 -8.89
CA LEU A 273 7.95 35.00 -7.83
C LEU A 273 7.02 36.13 -8.33
N ASP A 274 6.70 36.19 -9.63
CA ASP A 274 5.95 37.32 -10.20
C ASP A 274 4.54 37.44 -9.61
N ASN A 275 3.88 36.30 -9.43
CA ASN A 275 2.52 36.19 -8.91
C ASN A 275 2.43 36.25 -7.37
N THR A 276 3.56 36.40 -6.67
CA THR A 276 3.58 36.40 -5.20
C THR A 276 2.61 37.41 -4.63
N ARG A 277 1.79 36.96 -3.66
CA ARG A 277 0.87 37.80 -2.89
C ARG A 277 1.21 37.76 -1.41
N VAL A 278 1.16 38.90 -0.74
CA VAL A 278 1.43 39.00 0.71
C VAL A 278 0.22 39.65 1.36
N TYR A 279 -0.48 38.90 2.22
CA TYR A 279 -1.73 39.34 2.84
C TYR A 279 -1.96 38.70 4.22
N PRO A 280 -2.72 39.32 5.13
CA PRO A 280 -3.29 40.65 5.00
C PRO A 280 -2.19 41.72 5.03
N ASN A 281 -2.45 42.86 4.38
CA ASN A 281 -1.55 43.99 4.36
C ASN A 281 -2.39 45.28 4.23
N PRO A 282 -2.51 46.10 5.30
CA PRO A 282 -1.81 45.97 6.59
C PRO A 282 -2.30 44.79 7.45
N ALA A 283 -1.49 44.40 8.44
CA ALA A 283 -1.78 43.33 9.40
C ALA A 283 -1.48 43.77 10.84
N ALA A 284 -2.24 43.26 11.80
CA ALA A 284 -2.06 43.58 13.22
C ALA A 284 -0.97 42.73 13.88
N VAL A 285 -0.35 43.23 14.95
CA VAL A 285 0.54 42.41 15.78
C VAL A 285 -0.20 41.18 16.32
N GLY A 286 0.47 40.02 16.37
CA GLY A 286 -0.15 38.74 16.69
C GLY A 286 -0.95 38.10 15.53
N GLN A 287 -1.22 38.82 14.44
CA GLN A 287 -1.86 38.25 13.25
C GLN A 287 -0.85 37.47 12.40
N THR A 288 -1.35 36.49 11.65
CA THR A 288 -0.55 35.75 10.67
C THR A 288 -0.65 36.39 9.29
N ILE A 289 0.51 36.67 8.68
CA ILE A 289 0.64 37.02 7.26
C ILE A 289 0.92 35.75 6.46
N THR A 290 0.26 35.66 5.31
CA THR A 290 0.49 34.64 4.29
C THR A 290 1.29 35.24 3.14
N PHE A 291 2.46 34.64 2.87
CA PHE A 291 3.20 34.80 1.63
C PHE A 291 2.75 33.69 0.68
N ALA A 292 1.87 34.02 -0.25
CA ALA A 292 1.23 33.07 -1.16
C ALA A 292 1.79 33.13 -2.57
N GLN A 293 1.57 32.04 -3.32
CA GLN A 293 1.94 31.90 -4.73
C GLN A 293 3.46 32.01 -4.97
N LEU A 294 4.23 31.44 -4.04
CA LEU A 294 5.69 31.36 -4.13
C LEU A 294 6.12 30.14 -4.96
N THR A 295 7.36 30.13 -5.45
CA THR A 295 7.93 29.04 -6.26
C THR A 295 8.03 27.71 -5.52
N ALA A 296 7.10 26.79 -5.74
CA ALA A 296 6.93 25.58 -4.95
C ALA A 296 8.08 24.56 -5.16
N GLY A 297 8.42 23.79 -4.13
CA GLY A 297 9.42 22.70 -4.21
C GLY A 297 10.88 23.13 -4.29
N LYS A 298 11.15 24.43 -4.40
CA LYS A 298 12.48 25.00 -4.22
C LYS A 298 12.55 25.69 -2.88
N GLU A 299 13.68 25.56 -2.20
CA GLU A 299 13.92 26.34 -1.00
C GLU A 299 13.94 27.82 -1.36
N LYS A 300 13.30 28.62 -0.52
CA LYS A 300 13.22 30.06 -0.67
C LYS A 300 13.31 30.69 0.71
N ALA A 301 14.15 31.72 0.78
CA ALA A 301 14.39 32.48 1.99
C ALA A 301 13.51 33.72 1.99
N ILE A 302 12.73 33.91 3.04
CA ILE A 302 11.94 35.10 3.29
C ILE A 302 12.59 35.83 4.45
N LYS A 303 12.96 37.09 4.20
CA LYS A 303 13.57 37.98 5.19
C LYS A 303 12.71 39.22 5.34
N ILE A 304 12.51 39.66 6.57
CA ILE A 304 11.71 40.83 6.92
C ILE A 304 12.61 41.81 7.64
N TYR A 305 12.54 43.07 7.23
CA TYR A 305 13.38 44.14 7.72
C TYR A 305 12.56 45.34 8.17
N THR A 306 13.10 46.12 9.09
CA THR A 306 12.64 47.48 9.33
C THR A 306 13.01 48.39 8.14
N ILE A 307 12.44 49.60 8.05
CA ILE A 307 12.84 50.60 7.05
C ILE A 307 14.30 51.07 7.19
N SER A 308 14.92 50.89 8.37
CA SER A 308 16.34 51.16 8.59
C SER A 308 17.25 50.01 8.16
N GLY A 309 16.68 48.88 7.70
CA GLY A 309 17.42 47.70 7.24
C GLY A 309 17.78 46.71 8.34
N GLU A 310 17.24 46.84 9.54
CA GLU A 310 17.43 45.87 10.62
C GLU A 310 16.60 44.60 10.34
N LEU A 311 17.22 43.41 10.44
CA LEU A 311 16.55 42.13 10.22
C LEU A 311 15.64 41.81 11.41
N VAL A 312 14.36 41.55 11.11
CA VAL A 312 13.31 41.25 12.08
C VAL A 312 12.97 39.76 12.10
N ALA A 313 12.91 39.13 10.93
CA ALA A 313 12.63 37.71 10.79
C ALA A 313 13.32 37.13 9.56
N GLU A 314 13.75 35.89 9.66
CA GLU A 314 14.25 35.09 8.55
C GLU A 314 13.73 33.67 8.67
N PHE A 315 13.21 33.12 7.57
CA PHE A 315 12.75 31.75 7.52
C PHE A 315 12.81 31.22 6.09
N SER A 316 13.05 29.91 5.97
CA SER A 316 13.02 29.17 4.71
C SER A 316 11.78 28.28 4.61
N SER A 317 11.30 28.05 3.39
CA SER A 317 10.23 27.07 3.16
C SER A 317 10.28 26.48 1.76
N LEU A 318 9.77 25.25 1.62
CA LEU A 318 9.52 24.59 0.34
C LEU A 318 8.07 24.78 -0.14
N LEU A 319 7.19 25.30 0.72
CA LEU A 319 5.76 25.45 0.47
C LEU A 319 5.48 26.64 -0.45
N ASP A 320 4.44 26.57 -1.27
CA ASP A 320 3.96 27.70 -2.09
C ASP A 320 3.25 28.79 -1.27
N ASN A 321 2.79 28.44 -0.06
CA ASN A 321 2.22 29.34 0.92
C ASN A 321 3.00 29.24 2.24
N VAL A 322 3.54 30.37 2.70
CA VAL A 322 4.32 30.44 3.94
C VAL A 322 3.62 31.38 4.90
N LEU A 323 3.44 30.92 6.13
CA LEU A 323 2.78 31.65 7.20
C LEU A 323 3.82 32.25 8.13
N TRP A 324 3.65 33.53 8.47
CA TRP A 324 4.45 34.22 9.47
C TRP A 324 3.54 34.94 10.47
N THR A 325 3.58 34.51 11.72
CA THR A 325 2.86 35.19 12.81
C THR A 325 3.68 36.37 13.30
N ILE A 326 3.07 37.56 13.26
CA ILE A 326 3.72 38.82 13.62
C ILE A 326 3.98 38.83 15.14
N PRO A 327 5.24 38.99 15.60
CA PRO A 327 5.54 39.14 17.02
C PRO A 327 4.81 40.33 17.66
N THR A 328 4.36 40.16 18.90
CA THR A 328 3.55 41.16 19.62
C THR A 328 4.32 42.41 20.04
N ASP A 329 5.64 42.34 20.07
CA ASP A 329 6.56 43.40 20.46
C ASP A 329 6.96 44.32 19.30
N LEU A 330 6.62 43.99 18.06
CA LEU A 330 6.90 44.85 16.91
C LEU A 330 6.14 46.18 16.98
N ALA A 331 6.82 47.25 16.55
CA ALA A 331 6.22 48.57 16.45
C ALA A 331 5.24 48.66 15.26
N SER A 332 4.26 49.55 15.36
CA SER A 332 3.47 49.90 14.18
C SER A 332 4.35 50.64 13.16
N GLY A 333 4.24 50.30 11.89
CA GLY A 333 5.06 50.91 10.86
C GLY A 333 5.08 50.12 9.56
N ILE A 334 5.96 50.55 8.66
CA ILE A 334 6.23 49.84 7.40
C ILE A 334 7.44 48.95 7.63
N TYR A 335 7.34 47.71 7.16
CA TYR A 335 8.40 46.73 7.11
C TYR A 335 8.65 46.34 5.66
N LEU A 336 9.90 46.03 5.33
CA LEU A 336 10.29 45.54 4.02
C LEU A 336 10.38 44.03 4.07
N TYR A 337 9.97 43.36 3.01
CA TYR A 337 10.26 41.94 2.85
C TYR A 337 11.11 41.72 1.61
N LEU A 338 11.94 40.69 1.68
CA LEU A 338 12.76 40.18 0.61
C LEU A 338 12.56 38.67 0.54
N ILE A 339 12.21 38.17 -0.64
CA ILE A 339 12.04 36.76 -0.94
C ILE A 339 13.04 36.41 -2.02
N ASN A 340 13.89 35.42 -1.76
CA ASN A 340 14.83 34.89 -2.72
C ASN A 340 14.52 33.42 -2.94
N ASP A 341 14.24 33.03 -4.18
CA ASP A 341 14.15 31.61 -4.52
C ASP A 341 15.51 31.06 -4.97
N HIS A 342 15.76 29.77 -4.73
CA HIS A 342 16.99 29.11 -5.19
C HIS A 342 17.18 29.10 -6.72
N ALA A 343 16.22 29.60 -7.51
CA ALA A 343 16.35 29.79 -8.96
C ALA A 343 16.89 31.18 -9.34
N GLY A 344 17.16 32.04 -8.35
CA GLY A 344 17.67 33.40 -8.55
C GLY A 344 16.58 34.46 -8.72
N SER A 345 15.30 34.11 -8.62
CA SER A 345 14.22 35.09 -8.61
C SER A 345 14.19 35.81 -7.27
N ILE A 346 14.09 37.14 -7.32
CA ILE A 346 14.00 37.98 -6.14
C ILE A 346 12.68 38.76 -6.19
N LYS A 347 11.92 38.71 -5.10
CA LYS A 347 10.73 39.56 -4.90
C LYS A 347 10.93 40.39 -3.66
N GLN A 348 10.63 41.67 -3.77
CA GLN A 348 10.68 42.61 -2.66
C GLN A 348 9.35 43.36 -2.56
N GLY A 349 9.02 43.83 -1.37
CA GLY A 349 7.84 44.65 -1.15
C GLY A 349 7.74 45.17 0.27
N LYS A 350 6.54 45.60 0.63
CA LYS A 350 6.27 46.30 1.89
C LYS A 350 5.09 45.66 2.61
N ILE A 351 5.17 45.60 3.93
CA ILE A 351 4.08 45.18 4.82
C ILE A 351 3.83 46.32 5.80
N GLY A 352 2.57 46.72 5.95
CA GLY A 352 2.14 47.59 7.05
C GLY A 352 1.82 46.75 8.28
N ILE A 353 2.47 47.03 9.41
CA ILE A 353 2.15 46.43 10.71
C ILE A 353 1.47 47.47 11.58
N ILE A 354 0.34 47.11 12.19
CA ILE A 354 -0.43 47.96 13.12
C ILE A 354 -0.54 47.26 14.48
N LYS A 355 -0.61 48.04 15.56
CA LYS A 355 -0.84 47.49 16.91
C LYS A 355 -2.33 47.40 17.22
#